data_AF-A0A6I9VTS5-F1
#
_entry.id   AF-A0A6I9VTS5-F1
#
_cell.length_a   1.000
_cell.length_b   1.000
_cell.length_c   1.000
_cell.angle_alpha   90.00
_cell.angle_beta   90.00
_cell.angle_gamma   90.00
#
_symmetry.space_group_name_H-M   'P 1'
#
loop_
_entity.id
_entity.type
_entity.pdbx_description
1 polymer ?
#
loop_
_entity_poly.entity_id
_entity_poly.type
_entity_poly.pdbx_seq_one_letter_code
_entity_poly.pdbx_strand_id
1 'polypeptide(L)'
;MTLQLQIEKLTGLDNYKAWSWTVGAYLASEDLIEVLEYGPGKDKESRLKNARAKFIILCLIETKLCQSLKYFSTAHDLWYYLKTQYSSC
;
A
#
# COMPACT_ATOMS: atom_id res chain seq x y z
N MET A 1 13.28 -23.34 -1.21
CA MET A 1 11.80 -23.26 -1.32
C MET A 1 11.44 -21.82 -1.62
N THR A 2 10.83 -21.54 -2.77
CA THR A 2 10.38 -20.19 -3.10
C THR A 2 8.97 -20.03 -2.57
N LEU A 3 8.77 -19.16 -1.58
CA LEU A 3 7.44 -18.80 -1.09
C LEU A 3 6.73 -18.00 -2.19
N GLN A 4 5.69 -18.58 -2.80
CA GLN A 4 4.78 -17.82 -3.66
C GLN A 4 3.78 -17.09 -2.77
N LEU A 5 4.07 -15.84 -2.46
CA LEU A 5 3.15 -14.95 -1.75
C LEU A 5 2.01 -14.56 -2.69
N GLN A 6 0.81 -15.08 -2.42
CA GLN A 6 -0.40 -14.67 -3.11
C GLN A 6 -1.20 -13.74 -2.19
N ILE A 7 -1.01 -12.43 -2.38
CA ILE A 7 -1.79 -11.41 -1.67
C ILE A 7 -3.06 -11.13 -2.47
N GLU A 8 -4.21 -11.26 -1.84
CA GLU A 8 -5.51 -10.93 -2.46
C GLU A 8 -5.56 -9.43 -2.81
N LYS A 9 -6.27 -9.07 -3.88
CA LYS A 9 -6.47 -7.65 -4.20
C LYS A 9 -7.53 -7.03 -3.30
N LEU A 10 -7.36 -5.75 -2.96
CA LEU A 10 -8.39 -4.97 -2.29
C LEU A 10 -9.63 -4.86 -3.18
N THR A 11 -10.78 -5.31 -2.69
CA THR A 11 -12.07 -5.25 -3.39
C THR A 11 -13.02 -4.22 -2.78
N GLY A 12 -12.77 -3.78 -1.54
CA GLY A 12 -13.55 -2.76 -0.85
C GLY A 12 -13.48 -2.93 0.67
N LEU A 13 -14.53 -2.49 1.36
CA LEU A 13 -14.69 -2.60 2.82
C LEU A 13 -14.54 -4.06 3.31
N ASP A 14 -15.16 -5.00 2.59
CA ASP A 14 -15.31 -6.40 3.01
C ASP A 14 -13.98 -7.11 3.30
N ASN A 15 -12.95 -6.82 2.50
CA ASN A 15 -11.63 -7.46 2.63
C ASN A 15 -10.52 -6.51 3.09
N TYR A 16 -10.82 -5.23 3.35
CA TYR A 16 -9.81 -4.23 3.70
C TYR A 16 -8.97 -4.59 4.94
N LYS A 17 -9.60 -5.13 5.99
CA LYS A 17 -8.89 -5.47 7.23
C LYS A 17 -7.84 -6.57 7.01
N ALA A 18 -8.23 -7.67 6.37
CA ALA A 18 -7.32 -8.78 6.06
C ALA A 18 -6.24 -8.35 5.04
N TRP A 19 -6.66 -7.57 4.03
CA TRP A 19 -5.77 -7.02 3.02
C TRP A 19 -4.70 -6.12 3.64
N SER A 20 -5.09 -5.14 4.47
CA SER A 20 -4.17 -4.17 5.06
C SER A 20 -3.16 -4.81 6.00
N TRP A 21 -3.55 -5.86 6.74
CA TRP A 21 -2.61 -6.66 7.54
C TRP A 21 -1.59 -7.38 6.68
N THR A 22 -2.03 -8.06 5.62
CA THR A 22 -1.15 -8.83 4.74
C THR A 22 -0.19 -7.93 3.97
N VAL A 23 -0.69 -6.82 3.41
CA VAL A 23 0.13 -5.83 2.70
C VAL A 23 1.09 -5.12 3.65
N GLY A 24 0.63 -4.76 4.86
CA GLY A 24 1.49 -4.17 5.88
C GLY A 24 2.65 -5.10 6.27
N ALA A 25 2.37 -6.38 6.51
CA ALA A 25 3.40 -7.38 6.82
C ALA A 25 4.40 -7.56 5.67
N TYR A 26 3.91 -7.59 4.42
CA TYR A 26 4.78 -7.67 3.25
C TYR A 26 5.68 -6.44 3.11
N LEU A 27 5.12 -5.23 3.24
CA LEU A 27 5.90 -4.00 3.16
C LEU A 27 6.91 -3.87 4.31
N ALA A 28 6.58 -4.37 5.51
CA ALA A 28 7.53 -4.46 6.61
C ALA A 28 8.69 -5.42 6.30
N SER A 29 8.42 -6.58 5.70
CA SER A 29 9.47 -7.53 5.30
C SER A 29 10.39 -6.98 4.20
N GLU A 30 9.93 -6.00 3.43
CA GLU A 30 10.66 -5.34 2.34
C GLU A 30 11.32 -4.02 2.76
N ASP A 31 11.30 -3.67 4.06
CA ASP A 31 11.85 -2.41 4.59
C ASP A 31 11.20 -1.15 3.97
N LEU A 32 9.87 -1.21 3.79
CA LEU A 32 9.03 -0.16 3.18
C LEU A 32 8.00 0.44 4.13
N ILE A 33 7.83 -0.13 5.33
CA ILE A 33 6.75 0.25 6.26
C ILE A 33 6.86 1.70 6.75
N GLU A 34 8.08 2.18 7.01
CA GLU A 34 8.31 3.55 7.48
C GLU A 34 7.80 4.60 6.49
N VAL A 35 7.83 4.28 5.20
CA VAL A 35 7.34 5.18 4.15
C VAL A 35 5.82 5.30 4.16
N LEU A 36 5.10 4.30 4.68
CA LEU A 36 3.66 4.38 4.88
C LEU A 36 3.29 5.18 6.12
N GLU A 37 4.13 5.16 7.16
CA GLU A 37 3.86 5.82 8.44
C GLU A 37 4.26 7.30 8.41
N TYR A 38 5.41 7.62 7.83
CA TYR A 38 6.02 8.95 7.89
C TYR A 38 6.12 9.65 6.53
N GLY A 39 5.87 8.93 5.43
CA GLY A 39 6.09 9.43 4.08
C GLY A 39 7.57 9.42 3.65
N PRO A 40 7.87 9.86 2.40
CA PRO A 40 9.24 9.91 1.90
C PRO A 40 10.08 11.00 2.60
N GLY A 41 11.29 10.62 3.00
CA GLY A 41 12.37 11.53 3.35
C GLY A 41 12.91 12.33 2.17
N LYS A 42 13.89 13.20 2.44
CA LYS A 42 14.48 14.11 1.44
C LYS A 42 15.59 13.47 0.61
N ASP A 43 16.11 12.34 1.02
CA ASP A 43 17.17 11.63 0.33
C ASP A 43 16.62 10.82 -0.86
N LYS A 44 17.54 10.35 -1.72
CA LYS A 44 17.17 9.61 -2.94
C LYS A 44 16.63 8.23 -2.63
N GLU A 45 17.15 7.57 -1.60
CA GLU A 45 16.77 6.20 -1.24
C GLU A 45 15.32 6.17 -0.76
N SER A 46 14.94 7.09 0.12
CA SER A 46 13.58 7.18 0.63
C SER A 46 12.55 7.48 -0.49
N ARG A 47 12.91 8.31 -1.48
CA ARG A 47 12.07 8.51 -2.68
C ARG A 47 11.88 7.24 -3.50
N LEU A 48 12.92 6.41 -3.62
CA LEU A 48 12.83 5.13 -4.32
C LEU A 48 11.97 4.13 -3.56
N LYS A 49 12.15 4.04 -2.23
CA LYS A 49 11.29 3.22 -1.35
C LYS A 49 9.82 3.65 -1.45
N ASN A 50 9.54 4.96 -1.48
CA ASN A 50 8.18 5.48 -1.69
C ASN A 50 7.58 5.08 -3.04
N ALA A 51 8.34 5.22 -4.13
CA ALA A 51 7.87 4.81 -5.44
C ALA A 51 7.58 3.30 -5.48
N ARG A 52 8.45 2.48 -4.88
CA ARG A 52 8.28 1.02 -4.79
C ARG A 52 7.06 0.64 -3.96
N ALA A 53 6.91 1.19 -2.75
CA ALA A 53 5.77 0.94 -1.87
C ALA A 53 4.44 1.32 -2.54
N LYS A 54 4.38 2.51 -3.16
CA LYS A 54 3.19 2.97 -3.90
C LYS A 54 2.85 2.02 -5.04
N PHE A 55 3.84 1.59 -5.82
CA PHE A 55 3.62 0.65 -6.92
C PHE A 55 3.06 -0.69 -6.43
N ILE A 56 3.65 -1.27 -5.38
CA ILE A 56 3.17 -2.51 -4.77
C ILE A 56 1.71 -2.37 -4.34
N ILE A 57 1.38 -1.30 -3.61
CA ILE A 57 0.00 -1.06 -3.15
C ILE A 57 -0.96 -1.00 -4.34
N LEU A 58 -0.63 -0.25 -5.40
CA LEU A 58 -1.48 -0.14 -6.59
C LEU A 58 -1.69 -1.47 -7.31
N CYS A 59 -0.67 -2.34 -7.36
CA CYS A 59 -0.80 -3.68 -7.95
C CYS A 59 -1.73 -4.59 -7.15
N LEU A 60 -1.89 -4.32 -5.86
CA LEU A 60 -2.70 -5.10 -4.92
C LEU A 60 -4.11 -4.50 -4.73
N ILE A 61 -4.55 -3.63 -5.63
CA ILE A 61 -5.90 -3.06 -5.63
C ILE A 61 -6.63 -3.47 -6.92
N GLU A 62 -7.92 -3.77 -6.80
CA GLU A 62 -8.80 -3.99 -7.95
C GLU A 62 -8.80 -2.79 -8.90
N THR A 63 -8.66 -3.04 -10.20
CA THR A 63 -8.52 -1.99 -11.23
C THR A 63 -9.67 -0.98 -11.21
N LYS A 64 -10.90 -1.42 -10.88
CA LYS A 64 -12.08 -0.54 -10.76
C LYS A 64 -11.92 0.52 -9.66
N LEU A 65 -11.17 0.23 -8.60
CA LEU A 65 -10.91 1.16 -7.50
C LEU A 65 -9.72 2.10 -7.80
N CYS A 66 -8.84 1.74 -8.74
CA CYS A 66 -7.62 2.50 -9.05
C CYS A 66 -7.84 3.83 -9.79
N GLN A 67 -9.01 4.09 -10.35
CA GLN A 67 -9.24 5.27 -11.21
C GLN A 67 -9.00 6.60 -10.48
N SER A 68 -9.33 6.66 -9.19
CA SER A 68 -9.10 7.82 -8.32
C SER A 68 -7.74 7.80 -7.61
N LEU A 69 -7.06 6.66 -7.55
CA LEU A 69 -5.87 6.47 -6.71
C LEU A 69 -4.56 6.92 -7.36
N LYS A 70 -4.55 7.15 -8.68
CA LYS A 70 -3.34 7.59 -9.40
C LYS A 70 -2.83 8.97 -8.97
N TYR A 71 -3.69 9.79 -8.37
CA TYR A 71 -3.40 11.17 -8.03
C TYR A 71 -2.62 11.34 -6.70
N PHE A 72 -2.49 10.29 -5.88
CA PHE A 72 -1.73 10.37 -4.64
C PHE A 72 -0.23 10.49 -4.91
N SER A 73 0.42 11.50 -4.38
CA SER A 73 1.86 11.75 -4.61
C SER A 73 2.76 10.75 -3.88
N THR A 74 2.33 10.28 -2.70
CA THR A 74 3.13 9.40 -1.84
C THR A 74 2.40 8.09 -1.52
N ALA A 75 3.16 7.07 -1.13
CA ALA A 75 2.61 5.82 -0.62
C ALA A 75 1.88 6.05 0.71
N HIS A 76 2.35 6.99 1.54
CA HIS A 76 1.69 7.44 2.76
C HIS A 76 0.29 7.98 2.48
N ASP A 77 0.15 8.94 1.57
CA ASP A 77 -1.17 9.55 1.27
C ASP A 77 -2.14 8.51 0.73
N LEU A 78 -1.65 7.63 -0.15
CA LEU A 78 -2.44 6.53 -0.69
C LEU A 78 -2.91 5.59 0.43
N TRP A 79 -1.99 5.16 1.30
CA TRP A 79 -2.30 4.26 2.42
C TRP A 79 -3.29 4.88 3.41
N TYR A 80 -3.07 6.15 3.78
CA TYR A 80 -3.94 6.90 4.66
C TYR A 80 -5.34 7.08 4.07
N TYR A 81 -5.44 7.37 2.77
CA TYR A 81 -6.72 7.44 2.07
C TYR A 81 -7.46 6.10 2.13
N LEU A 82 -6.80 4.99 1.78
CA LEU A 82 -7.40 3.66 1.84
C LEU A 82 -7.89 3.31 3.25
N LYS A 83 -7.10 3.65 4.27
CA LYS A 83 -7.51 3.53 5.68
C LYS A 83 -8.74 4.35 5.98
N THR A 84 -8.80 5.60 5.55
CA THR A 84 -9.94 6.48 5.81
C THR A 84 -11.22 6.01 5.10
N GLN A 85 -11.08 5.51 3.87
CA GLN A 85 -12.22 5.04 3.07
C GLN A 85 -12.77 3.70 3.56
N TYR A 86 -11.90 2.77 3.93
CA TYR A 86 -12.27 1.37 4.14
C TYR A 86 -12.10 0.86 5.58
N SER A 87 -11.56 1.66 6.51
CA SER A 87 -11.47 1.29 7.93
C SER A 87 -12.76 1.54 8.71
N SER A 88 -13.82 2.07 8.08
CA SER A 88 -15.08 2.43 8.75
C SER A 88 -15.99 1.21 8.91
N CYS A 89 -15.75 0.43 9.97
CA CYS A 89 -16.71 -0.38 10.74
C CYS A 89 -16.11 -0.71 12.11
#